data_AF-A0A1G0MWI1-F1
#
_entry.id   AF-A0A1G0MWI1-F1
#
_cell.length_a   1.000
_cell.length_b   1.000
_cell.length_c   1.000
_cell.angle_alpha   90.00
_cell.angle_beta   90.00
_cell.angle_gamma   90.00
#
_symmetry.space_group_name_H-M   'P 1'
#
loop_
_entity.id
_entity.type
_entity.pdbx_description
1 polymer ?
#
loop_
_entity_poly.entity_id
_entity_poly.type
_entity_poly.pdbx_seq_one_letter_code
_entity_poly.pdbx_strand_id
1 'polypeptide(L)'
;MAIIIGDIHGDIEKAKAFLDYEQDKEHVALGDYVDNVKKGITLNDELACLDLLLNSDAVLLWGNHDLAYTPENPWSCMSNHMLTLAEVDHYSGYSQYLKDRFNQNGDVFIRDVFTDRFTRPAIYLN
;
A
#
# COMPACT_ATOMS: atom_id res chain seq x y z
N MET A 1 -12.38 -12.76 21.12
CA MET A 1 -11.61 -11.54 21.39
C MET A 1 -10.72 -11.33 20.18
N ALA A 2 -10.70 -10.12 19.62
CA ALA A 2 -9.91 -9.82 18.43
C ALA A 2 -8.58 -9.15 18.83
N ILE A 3 -7.54 -9.37 18.03
CA ILE A 3 -6.28 -8.66 18.07
C ILE A 3 -6.43 -7.43 17.17
N ILE A 4 -6.22 -6.24 17.71
CA ILE A 4 -6.44 -4.98 16.99
C ILE A 4 -5.13 -4.21 16.90
N ILE A 5 -4.81 -3.72 15.70
CA ILE A 5 -3.66 -2.84 15.46
C ILE A 5 -4.08 -1.53 14.79
N GLY A 6 -3.48 -0.43 15.24
CA GLY A 6 -3.56 0.87 14.56
C GLY A 6 -2.54 0.98 13.43
N ASP A 7 -2.08 2.20 13.17
CA ASP A 7 -1.28 2.58 12.00
C ASP A 7 -0.06 1.67 11.80
N ILE A 8 0.15 1.18 10.58
CA ILE A 8 1.28 0.30 10.24
C ILE A 8 2.34 1.05 9.44
N HIS A 9 1.93 1.91 8.50
CA HIS A 9 2.82 2.84 7.81
C HIS A 9 4.09 2.18 7.23
N GLY A 10 3.89 1.06 6.51
CA GLY A 10 4.95 0.33 5.81
C GLY A 10 5.91 -0.45 6.70
N ASP A 11 5.68 -0.51 8.01
CA ASP A 11 6.51 -1.29 8.93
C ASP A 11 6.19 -2.79 8.81
N ILE A 12 6.94 -3.47 7.94
CA ILE A 12 6.73 -4.89 7.66
C ILE A 12 6.95 -5.78 8.88
N GLU A 13 7.86 -5.42 9.79
CA GLU A 13 8.12 -6.22 10.98
C GLU A 13 6.97 -6.07 11.99
N LYS A 14 6.38 -4.87 12.07
CA LYS A 14 5.14 -4.65 12.82
C LYS A 14 3.97 -5.44 12.25
N ALA A 15 3.81 -5.50 10.92
CA ALA A 15 2.77 -6.27 10.27
C ALA A 15 2.94 -7.79 10.52
N LYS A 16 4.17 -8.33 10.40
CA LYS A 16 4.45 -9.74 10.72
C LYS A 16 4.14 -10.05 12.18
N ALA A 17 4.63 -9.22 13.11
CA ALA A 17 4.39 -9.43 14.54
C ALA A 17 2.90 -9.41 14.89
N PHE A 18 2.11 -8.54 14.23
CA PHE A 18 0.66 -8.52 14.36
C PHE A 18 0.03 -9.84 13.89
N LEU A 19 0.35 -10.29 12.67
CA LEU A 19 -0.22 -11.50 12.10
C LEU A 19 0.21 -12.78 12.82
N ASP A 20 1.43 -12.81 13.38
CA ASP A 20 1.95 -13.97 14.12
C ASP A 20 1.45 -14.07 15.57
N TYR A 21 0.88 -12.99 16.10
CA TYR A 21 0.42 -12.96 17.49
C TYR A 21 -0.98 -13.58 17.64
N GLU A 22 -1.08 -14.66 18.40
CA GLU A 22 -2.34 -15.40 18.64
C GLU A 22 -3.11 -15.70 17.34
N GLN A 23 -2.46 -16.39 16.40
CA GLN A 23 -2.99 -16.74 15.06
C GLN A 23 -4.36 -17.44 15.05
N ASP A 24 -4.83 -17.96 16.19
CA ASP A 24 -6.18 -18.55 16.34
C ASP A 24 -7.28 -17.52 16.62
N LYS A 25 -6.93 -16.24 16.76
CA LYS A 25 -7.85 -15.12 16.97
C LYS A 25 -8.09 -14.37 15.67
N GLU A 26 -9.16 -13.57 15.66
CA GLU A 26 -9.42 -12.63 14.58
C GLU A 26 -8.49 -11.43 14.69
N HIS A 27 -7.88 -11.05 13.57
CA HIS A 27 -7.00 -9.89 13.44
C HIS A 27 -7.72 -8.76 12.73
N VAL A 28 -7.71 -7.56 13.31
CA VAL A 28 -8.33 -6.36 12.73
C VAL A 28 -7.30 -5.23 12.65
N ALA A 29 -7.02 -4.73 11.45
CA ALA A 29 -6.12 -3.61 11.22
C ALA A 29 -6.90 -2.35 10.87
N LEU A 30 -6.71 -1.26 11.63
CA LEU A 30 -7.54 -0.07 11.59
C LEU A 30 -7.23 0.93 10.45
N GLY A 31 -6.33 0.56 9.54
CA GLY A 31 -5.91 1.40 8.40
C GLY A 31 -4.53 2.00 8.55
N ASP A 32 -4.23 2.95 7.69
CA ASP A 32 -2.96 3.68 7.57
C ASP A 32 -1.79 2.70 7.35
N TYR A 33 -1.89 1.96 6.25
CA TYR A 33 -0.96 0.87 5.93
C TYR A 33 0.33 1.35 5.27
N VAL A 34 0.28 2.47 4.56
CA VAL A 34 1.39 3.03 3.77
C VAL A 34 1.58 4.52 4.07
N ASP A 35 2.35 5.22 3.22
CA ASP A 35 2.63 6.66 3.24
C ASP A 35 3.60 7.11 4.35
N ASN A 36 4.66 6.33 4.57
CA ASN A 36 5.72 6.64 5.51
C ASN A 36 7.12 6.34 4.95
N VAL A 37 7.43 6.93 3.79
CA VAL A 37 8.79 7.03 3.22
C VAL A 37 9.81 7.79 4.11
N LYS A 38 9.42 8.22 5.32
CA LYS A 38 10.30 8.84 6.30
C LYS A 38 10.72 7.76 7.30
N LYS A 39 12.00 7.75 7.70
CA LYS A 39 12.66 6.79 8.63
C LYS A 39 13.33 5.56 8.00
N GLY A 40 13.65 5.59 6.71
CA GLY A 40 14.44 4.53 6.07
C GLY A 40 13.63 3.33 5.59
N ILE A 41 12.31 3.43 5.61
CA ILE A 41 11.38 2.52 4.92
C ILE A 41 11.34 2.94 3.44
N THR A 42 11.67 2.02 2.54
CA THR A 42 11.61 2.25 1.10
C THR A 42 10.21 2.00 0.56
N LEU A 43 9.91 2.48 -0.66
CA LEU A 43 8.64 2.17 -1.32
C LEU A 43 8.43 0.65 -1.47
N ASN A 44 9.49 -0.11 -1.71
CA ASN A 44 9.40 -1.57 -1.77
C ASN A 44 9.02 -2.19 -0.42
N ASP A 45 9.51 -1.64 0.69
CA ASP A 45 9.13 -2.10 2.03
C ASP A 45 7.65 -1.80 2.30
N GLU A 46 7.16 -0.61 1.91
CA GLU A 46 5.75 -0.25 2.04
C GLU A 46 4.85 -1.16 1.20
N LEU A 47 5.24 -1.43 -0.04
CA LEU A 47 4.49 -2.33 -0.93
C LEU A 47 4.51 -3.77 -0.44
N ALA A 48 5.64 -4.27 0.06
CA ALA A 48 5.73 -5.59 0.65
C ALA A 48 4.88 -5.72 1.92
N CYS A 49 4.85 -4.68 2.75
CA CYS A 49 3.99 -4.61 3.93
C CYS A 49 2.51 -4.59 3.53
N LEU A 50 2.12 -3.77 2.56
CA LEU A 50 0.75 -3.71 2.05
C LEU A 50 0.32 -5.05 1.45
N ASP A 51 1.17 -5.67 0.62
CA ASP A 51 0.89 -6.98 0.03
C ASP A 51 0.75 -8.07 1.11
N LEU A 52 1.56 -8.04 2.17
CA LEU A 52 1.43 -8.97 3.29
C LEU A 52 0.05 -8.86 3.96
N LEU A 53 -0.42 -7.63 4.20
CA LEU A 53 -1.73 -7.38 4.82
C LEU A 53 -2.88 -7.77 3.89
N LEU A 54 -2.84 -7.33 2.63
CA LEU A 54 -3.89 -7.61 1.62
C LEU A 54 -4.06 -9.11 1.34
N ASN A 55 -3.00 -9.91 1.49
CA ASN A 55 -3.04 -11.37 1.32
C ASN A 55 -3.23 -12.15 2.63
N SER A 56 -3.47 -11.46 3.75
CA SER A 56 -3.75 -12.10 5.04
C SER A 56 -5.24 -12.33 5.26
N ASP A 57 -5.59 -13.14 6.27
CA ASP A 57 -6.97 -13.34 6.72
C ASP A 57 -7.46 -12.21 7.65
N ALA A 58 -6.65 -11.16 7.89
CA ALA A 58 -7.02 -10.06 8.76
C ALA A 58 -8.15 -9.22 8.14
N VAL A 59 -9.05 -8.73 8.98
CA VAL A 59 -10.04 -7.72 8.61
C VAL A 59 -9.31 -6.38 8.47
N LEU A 60 -9.32 -5.83 7.25
CA LEU A 60 -8.70 -4.56 6.93
C LEU A 60 -9.75 -3.45 6.87
N LEU A 61 -9.56 -2.40 7.66
CA LEU A 61 -10.36 -1.18 7.64
C LEU A 61 -9.63 -0.05 6.93
N TRP A 62 -10.39 0.90 6.41
CA TRP A 62 -9.83 2.05 5.70
C TRP A 62 -9.39 3.15 6.66
N GLY A 63 -8.10 3.47 6.66
CA GLY A 63 -7.55 4.68 7.26
C GLY A 63 -7.61 5.88 6.31
N ASN A 64 -7.28 7.07 6.80
CA ASN A 64 -7.28 8.26 5.95
C ASN A 64 -6.15 8.22 4.91
N HIS A 65 -4.99 7.64 5.25
CA HIS A 65 -3.90 7.49 4.28
C HIS A 65 -4.25 6.47 3.19
N ASP A 66 -5.03 5.44 3.49
CA ASP A 66 -5.44 4.46 2.48
C ASP A 66 -6.49 5.05 1.53
N LEU A 67 -7.47 5.77 2.09
CA LEU A 67 -8.52 6.44 1.33
C LEU A 67 -7.98 7.57 0.43
N ALA A 68 -6.83 8.15 0.76
CA ALA A 68 -6.17 9.16 -0.06
C ALA A 68 -5.74 8.63 -1.45
N TYR A 69 -5.70 7.31 -1.63
CA TYR A 69 -5.29 6.65 -2.87
C TYR A 69 -6.46 6.05 -3.68
N THR A 70 -7.71 6.14 -3.19
CA THR A 70 -8.90 5.71 -3.94
C THR A 70 -9.39 6.79 -4.90
N PRO A 71 -10.25 6.47 -5.90
CA PRO A 71 -10.79 7.46 -6.83
C PRO A 71 -11.57 8.60 -6.15
N GLU A 72 -12.24 8.33 -5.03
CA GLU A 72 -12.99 9.32 -4.25
C GLU A 72 -12.08 10.30 -3.52
N ASN A 73 -10.90 9.83 -3.08
CA ASN A 73 -9.84 10.62 -2.46
C ASN A 73 -10.34 11.72 -1.50
N PRO A 74 -11.05 11.34 -0.40
CA PRO A 74 -11.60 12.33 0.53
C PRO A 74 -10.52 13.06 1.35
N TRP A 75 -9.26 12.60 1.33
CA TRP A 75 -8.17 13.13 2.14
C TRP A 75 -6.93 13.45 1.30
N SER A 76 -6.39 14.66 1.41
CA SER A 76 -5.24 15.09 0.60
C SER A 76 -3.86 14.67 1.15
N CYS A 77 -3.79 13.67 2.02
CA CYS A 77 -2.57 13.20 2.67
C CYS A 77 -1.84 12.14 1.84
N MET A 78 -1.53 12.44 0.58
CA MET A 78 -0.89 11.50 -0.35
C MET A 78 0.58 11.83 -0.61
N SER A 79 1.39 10.80 -0.85
CA SER A 79 2.79 10.94 -1.24
C SER A 79 2.96 11.53 -2.65
N ASN A 80 3.56 12.72 -2.71
CA ASN A 80 3.83 13.45 -3.96
C ASN A 80 5.30 13.35 -4.42
N HIS A 81 6.02 12.32 -3.97
CA HIS A 81 7.38 12.07 -4.44
C HIS A 81 7.34 11.49 -5.86
N MET A 82 8.09 12.12 -6.77
CA MET A 82 8.21 11.68 -8.15
C MET A 82 9.21 10.53 -8.25
N LEU A 83 8.86 9.49 -9.00
CA LEU A 83 9.75 8.37 -9.28
C LEU A 83 10.83 8.75 -10.30
N THR A 84 12.01 8.16 -10.16
CA THR A 84 13.05 8.19 -11.20
C THR A 84 12.64 7.31 -12.38
N LEU A 85 13.23 7.52 -13.57
CA LEU A 85 12.96 6.69 -14.74
C LEU A 85 13.20 5.20 -14.49
N ALA A 86 14.25 4.85 -13.73
CA ALA A 86 14.54 3.47 -13.39
C ALA A 86 13.44 2.83 -12.50
N GLU A 87 12.89 3.60 -11.57
CA GLU A 87 11.75 3.16 -10.75
C GLU A 87 10.47 3.06 -11.58
N VAL A 88 10.22 4.01 -12.48
CA VAL A 88 9.10 3.92 -13.42
C VAL A 88 9.19 2.64 -14.25
N ASP A 89 10.34 2.34 -14.83
CA ASP A 89 10.55 1.10 -15.60
C ASP A 89 10.30 -0.15 -14.73
N HIS A 90 10.76 -0.12 -13.48
CA HIS A 90 10.54 -1.20 -12.52
C HIS A 90 9.06 -1.44 -12.22
N TYR A 91 8.29 -0.41 -11.85
CA TYR A 91 6.89 -0.56 -11.43
C TYR A 91 5.92 -0.66 -12.61
N SER A 92 6.18 0.07 -13.69
CA SER A 92 5.32 0.05 -14.88
C SER A 92 5.36 -1.28 -15.63
N GLY A 93 6.44 -2.07 -15.49
CA GLY A 93 6.53 -3.42 -16.05
C GLY A 93 5.34 -4.31 -15.71
N TYR A 94 4.69 -4.06 -14.57
CA TYR A 94 3.61 -4.88 -14.03
C TYR A 94 2.25 -4.16 -13.96
N SER A 95 2.13 -2.97 -14.55
CA SER A 95 0.93 -2.12 -14.44
C SER A 95 0.62 -1.38 -15.73
N GLN A 96 -0.53 -1.69 -16.34
CA GLN A 96 -1.01 -0.87 -17.47
C GLN A 96 -1.38 0.54 -17.00
N TYR A 97 -1.93 0.68 -15.80
CA TYR A 97 -2.26 1.99 -15.21
C TYR A 97 -1.01 2.88 -15.13
N LEU A 98 0.10 2.39 -14.58
CA LEU A 98 1.32 3.20 -14.46
C LEU A 98 1.94 3.54 -15.82
N LYS A 99 1.87 2.61 -16.80
CA LYS A 99 2.28 2.90 -18.19
C LYS A 99 1.46 4.04 -18.78
N ASP A 100 0.15 4.02 -18.60
CA ASP A 100 -0.74 5.04 -19.14
C ASP A 100 -0.49 6.40 -18.47
N ARG A 101 -0.26 6.42 -17.14
CA ARG A 101 0.10 7.64 -16.41
C ARG A 101 1.40 8.25 -16.92
N PHE A 102 2.43 7.43 -17.11
CA PHE A 102 3.70 7.87 -17.66
C PHE A 102 3.54 8.41 -19.09
N ASN A 103 2.82 7.69 -19.96
CA ASN A 103 2.61 8.11 -21.35
C ASN A 103 1.81 9.42 -21.47
N GLN A 104 0.91 9.71 -20.52
CA GLN A 104 0.11 10.94 -20.52
C GLN A 104 0.90 12.16 -20.06
N ASN A 105 1.69 12.02 -18.99
CA ASN A 105 2.26 13.17 -18.28
C ASN A 105 3.79 13.24 -18.30
N GLY A 106 4.48 12.17 -18.70
CA GLY A 106 5.93 12.03 -18.57
C GLY A 106 6.41 11.76 -17.14
N ASP A 107 5.52 11.80 -16.16
CA ASP A 107 5.83 11.67 -14.74
C ASP A 107 4.95 10.58 -14.08
N VAL A 108 5.53 9.90 -13.10
CA VAL A 108 4.82 8.97 -12.19
C VAL A 108 5.26 9.28 -10.77
N PHE A 109 4.32 9.28 -9.84
CA PHE A 109 4.56 9.56 -8.44
C PHE A 109 4.27 8.32 -7.58
N ILE A 110 4.78 8.31 -6.36
CA ILE A 110 4.47 7.26 -5.38
C ILE A 110 2.94 7.11 -5.19
N ARG A 111 2.18 8.21 -5.15
CA ARG A 111 0.71 8.15 -5.13
C ARG A 111 0.11 7.34 -6.27
N ASP A 112 0.70 7.37 -7.47
CA ASP A 112 0.19 6.61 -8.60
C ASP A 112 0.41 5.10 -8.37
N VAL A 113 1.54 4.72 -7.77
CA VAL A 113 1.84 3.32 -7.40
C VAL A 113 0.87 2.81 -6.33
N PHE A 114 0.61 3.60 -5.28
CA PHE A 114 -0.35 3.21 -4.26
C PHE A 114 -1.78 3.17 -4.80
N THR A 115 -2.21 4.13 -5.60
CA THR A 115 -3.52 4.10 -6.25
C THR A 115 -3.68 2.83 -7.09
N ASP A 116 -2.68 2.49 -7.91
CA ASP A 116 -2.68 1.25 -8.66
C ASP A 116 -2.80 0.04 -7.72
N ARG A 117 -2.04 -0.02 -6.62
CA ARG A 117 -2.06 -1.16 -5.71
C ARG A 117 -3.38 -1.34 -4.96
N PHE A 118 -3.98 -0.25 -4.47
CA PHE A 118 -5.27 -0.27 -3.76
C PHE A 118 -6.47 -0.53 -4.68
N THR A 119 -6.39 -0.12 -5.95
CA THR A 119 -7.54 -0.19 -6.88
C THR A 119 -7.43 -1.35 -7.88
N ARG A 120 -6.27 -1.98 -8.01
CA ARG A 120 -6.12 -3.15 -8.87
C ARG A 120 -6.95 -4.30 -8.27
N PRO A 121 -7.81 -4.96 -9.08
CA PRO A 121 -8.44 -6.18 -8.62
C PRO A 121 -7.34 -7.15 -8.18
N ALA A 122 -7.49 -7.76 -7.00
CA ALA A 122 -6.65 -8.90 -6.63
C ALA A 122 -6.73 -9.90 -7.78
N ILE A 123 -5.66 -10.00 -8.56
CA ILE A 123 -5.54 -11.12 -9.49
C ILE A 123 -5.36 -12.28 -8.53
N TYR A 124 -6.46 -13.01 -8.27
CA TYR A 124 -6.38 -14.34 -7.70
C TYR A 124 -5.42 -15.11 -8.61
N LEU A 125 -4.16 -15.20 -8.20
CA LEU A 125 -3.20 -16.09 -8.81
C LEU A 125 -3.72 -17.49 -8.46
N ASN A 126 -4.54 -18.02 -9.36
CA ASN A 126 -4.99 -19.41 -9.35
C ASN A 126 -3.79 -20.35 -9.47
#